data_AF-A0A6S7FNT9-F1
#
_entry.id   AF-A0A6S7FNT9-F1
#
_cell.length_a   1.000
_cell.length_b   1.000
_cell.length_c   1.000
_cell.angle_alpha   90.00
_cell.angle_beta   90.00
_cell.angle_gamma   90.00
#
_symmetry.space_group_name_H-M   'P 1'
#
loop_
_entity.id
_entity.type
_entity.pdbx_description
1 polymer ?
#
loop_
_entity_poly.entity_id
_entity_poly.type
_entity_poly.pdbx_seq_one_letter_code
_entity_poly.pdbx_strand_id
1 'polypeptide(L)'
;MLAEFKRFNVDHITEDIIVGSVDVKALYPSLDATFTVEKVCEIFYSISVKVIGIDTEELGLYLALNKTETELVDLDILCFCPTRKTNRGRPPTIIGCAIDNNKDKRFEPWLPPKEEPDEQTTRRMFTIAMKVTLLFIMENHMYTFDNEIKLQSRGGPIGLQLTGVLAQLFMVWWDREFEHKMKEIGLRLWLYKRYVDDINSILSVPKMGLRFDGSTLVKDEVASEEDRLIEQDERAMRLFKSVADSIHTSIEMEIDCPSPNDDHKLPILDLKVWIEEREEIEGQLKEKIVLHEFYSKEVASKSVDNARSAWSWNTYDNIRRLDACGEKPMYRPRQWQRVDRAQEKRKKRDTWYKKGGYESVISVPATPKSILKQRYEREVRRIGLNIKIVEQSGVTLKRQLQRSNPFKEKLCQRQECLICQSGGKGECNATGVTYELVCQECKDKYIGETSRSAYSRGKEHLHSLNRREEQSVMWRHACEKHGGDTPSFVMNVTGIFRDDAKLRQITEAVFIGKVKHNELINAKNEWNYIKVPRAIVTIE
;
A
#
# COMPACT_ATOMS: atom_id res chain seq x y z
N MET A 1 1.05 23.38 2.21
CA MET A 1 -0.15 24.23 2.36
C MET A 1 0.17 25.55 3.07
N LEU A 2 0.51 25.56 4.37
CA LEU A 2 0.82 26.81 5.11
C LEU A 2 1.86 27.73 4.45
N ALA A 3 2.93 27.16 3.89
CA ALA A 3 3.94 27.94 3.17
C ALA A 3 3.38 28.64 1.92
N GLU A 4 2.41 28.02 1.25
CA GLU A 4 1.77 28.60 0.06
C GLU A 4 0.76 29.68 0.44
N PHE A 5 -0.01 29.50 1.53
CA PHE A 5 -0.86 30.57 2.05
C PHE A 5 -0.04 31.81 2.45
N LYS A 6 1.12 31.61 3.07
CA LYS A 6 2.03 32.72 3.39
C LYS A 6 2.54 33.43 2.14
N ARG A 7 2.88 32.69 1.07
CA ARG A 7 3.30 33.28 -0.20
C ARG A 7 2.16 34.05 -0.85
N PHE A 8 0.98 33.44 -0.91
CA PHE A 8 -0.23 34.05 -1.45
C PHE A 8 -0.58 35.38 -0.76
N ASN A 9 -0.49 35.43 0.57
CA ASN A 9 -0.77 36.62 1.35
C ASN A 9 0.30 37.74 1.20
N VAL A 10 1.43 37.50 0.53
CA VAL A 10 2.43 38.54 0.23
C VAL A 10 2.05 39.31 -1.04
N ASP A 11 1.23 38.73 -1.91
CA ASP A 11 0.90 39.31 -3.21
C ASP A 11 -0.17 40.40 -3.15
N HIS A 12 -0.65 40.76 -1.95
CA HIS A 12 -1.61 41.85 -1.67
C HIS A 12 -2.80 41.90 -2.64
N ILE A 13 -3.57 40.81 -2.66
CA ILE A 13 -4.63 40.60 -3.66
C ILE A 13 -5.87 41.41 -3.31
N THR A 14 -6.33 42.21 -4.28
CA THR A 14 -7.53 43.06 -4.18
C THR A 14 -8.73 42.51 -4.97
N GLU A 15 -8.53 41.46 -5.77
CA GLU A 15 -9.61 40.77 -6.49
C GLU A 15 -10.45 39.92 -5.54
N ASP A 16 -11.75 39.80 -5.81
CA ASP A 16 -12.60 38.86 -5.07
C ASP A 16 -12.19 37.41 -5.36
N ILE A 17 -11.83 36.70 -4.30
CA ILE A 17 -11.34 35.33 -4.31
C ILE A 17 -12.12 34.48 -3.31
N ILE A 18 -12.18 33.17 -3.57
CA ILE A 18 -12.76 32.16 -2.69
C ILE A 18 -11.81 30.99 -2.50
N VAL A 19 -11.94 30.31 -1.36
CA VAL A 19 -11.20 29.09 -1.05
C VAL A 19 -12.13 27.90 -1.19
N GLY A 20 -11.62 26.81 -1.76
CA GLY A 20 -12.38 25.58 -1.98
C GLY A 20 -11.54 24.34 -1.78
N SER A 21 -12.21 23.25 -1.41
CA SER A 21 -11.66 21.90 -1.38
C SER A 21 -12.46 21.02 -2.33
N VAL A 22 -11.79 20.10 -3.02
CA VAL A 22 -12.39 19.18 -3.96
C VAL A 22 -11.82 17.79 -3.76
N ASP A 23 -12.68 16.78 -3.70
CA ASP A 23 -12.31 15.37 -3.60
C ASP A 23 -12.86 14.59 -4.79
N VAL A 24 -12.19 13.50 -5.16
CA VAL A 24 -12.66 12.59 -6.20
C VAL A 24 -13.56 11.54 -5.59
N LYS A 25 -14.81 11.49 -6.04
CA LYS A 25 -15.77 10.50 -5.58
C LYS A 25 -15.36 9.09 -5.99
N ALA A 26 -14.98 8.29 -5.00
CA ALA A 26 -14.58 6.90 -5.16
C ALA A 26 -13.53 6.72 -6.28
N LEU A 27 -12.41 7.45 -6.20
CA LEU A 27 -11.36 7.47 -7.22
C LEU A 27 -11.07 6.09 -7.81
N TYR A 28 -10.63 5.13 -7.00
CA TYR A 28 -10.20 3.82 -7.52
C TYR A 28 -11.33 3.05 -8.21
N PRO A 29 -12.53 2.84 -7.61
CA PRO A 29 -13.65 2.22 -8.31
C PRO A 29 -14.10 2.92 -9.59
N SER A 30 -13.91 4.24 -9.68
CA SER A 30 -14.38 5.04 -10.80
C SER A 30 -13.37 5.09 -11.96
N LEU A 31 -12.13 4.64 -11.79
CA LEU A 31 -11.12 4.66 -12.86
C LEU A 31 -11.55 3.85 -14.10
N ASP A 32 -11.47 4.49 -15.26
CA ASP A 32 -11.46 3.78 -16.54
C ASP A 32 -10.08 3.13 -16.73
N ALA A 33 -10.01 1.82 -16.55
CA ALA A 33 -8.75 1.07 -16.64
C ALA A 33 -8.08 1.21 -18.01
N THR A 34 -8.87 1.17 -19.09
CA THR A 34 -8.35 1.20 -20.46
C THR A 34 -7.71 2.56 -20.75
N PHE A 35 -8.46 3.62 -20.47
CA PHE A 35 -7.99 4.98 -20.69
C PHE A 35 -6.83 5.35 -19.75
N THR A 36 -6.91 4.94 -18.47
CA THR A 36 -5.84 5.15 -17.50
C THR A 36 -4.52 4.52 -17.97
N VAL A 37 -4.56 3.26 -18.41
CA VAL A 37 -3.36 2.57 -18.87
C VAL A 37 -2.80 3.20 -20.13
N GLU A 38 -3.66 3.67 -21.04
CA GLU A 38 -3.23 4.42 -22.21
C GLU A 38 -2.48 5.70 -21.84
N LYS A 39 -3.02 6.53 -20.95
CA LYS A 39 -2.35 7.75 -20.48
C LYS A 39 -1.05 7.47 -19.74
N VAL A 40 -1.00 6.41 -18.94
CA VAL A 40 0.24 5.98 -18.28
C VAL A 40 1.31 5.60 -19.30
N CYS A 41 0.94 4.88 -20.36
CA CYS A 41 1.86 4.53 -21.44
C CYS A 41 2.32 5.76 -22.25
N GLU A 42 1.45 6.74 -22.51
CA GLU A 42 1.82 8.02 -23.14
C GLU A 42 2.80 8.83 -22.28
N ILE A 43 2.51 8.95 -20.98
CA ILE A 43 3.41 9.62 -20.03
C ILE A 43 4.75 8.92 -20.00
N PHE A 44 4.78 7.59 -19.88
CA PHE A 44 6.02 6.82 -19.90
C PHE A 44 6.81 7.04 -21.20
N TYR A 45 6.14 7.07 -22.35
CA TYR A 45 6.82 7.27 -23.62
C TYR A 45 7.43 8.67 -23.75
N SER A 46 6.77 9.69 -23.21
CA SER A 46 7.22 11.10 -23.29
C SER A 46 8.33 11.49 -22.31
N ILE A 47 8.46 10.80 -21.16
CA ILE A 47 9.51 11.09 -20.18
C ILE A 47 10.87 10.51 -20.60
N SER A 48 11.96 11.16 -20.19
CA SER A 48 13.35 10.77 -20.51
C SER A 48 13.87 9.51 -19.77
N VAL A 49 12.98 8.74 -19.14
CA VAL A 49 13.36 7.55 -18.37
C VAL A 49 13.86 6.46 -19.30
N LYS A 50 15.09 5.99 -19.10
CA LYS A 50 15.66 4.85 -19.84
C LYS A 50 15.46 3.54 -19.07
N VAL A 51 15.14 2.48 -19.82
CA VAL A 51 15.00 1.12 -19.28
C VAL A 51 16.17 0.29 -19.81
N ILE A 52 17.11 -0.02 -18.94
CA ILE A 52 18.35 -0.71 -19.30
C ILE A 52 18.19 -2.21 -19.02
N GLY A 53 18.74 -3.05 -19.92
CA GLY A 53 18.77 -4.50 -19.76
C GLY A 53 17.49 -5.21 -20.22
N ILE A 54 16.77 -4.63 -21.19
CA ILE A 54 15.65 -5.31 -21.86
C ILE A 54 16.22 -6.39 -22.78
N ASP A 55 15.78 -7.63 -22.59
CA ASP A 55 15.99 -8.72 -23.54
C ASP A 55 14.97 -8.57 -24.68
N THR A 56 15.44 -8.13 -25.85
CA THR A 56 14.61 -7.83 -27.02
C THR A 56 13.98 -9.10 -27.63
N GLU A 57 14.65 -10.24 -27.55
CA GLU A 57 14.12 -11.52 -28.03
C GLU A 57 12.95 -11.98 -27.17
N GLU A 58 13.10 -11.92 -25.84
CA GLU A 58 12.03 -12.27 -24.90
C GLU A 58 10.86 -11.27 -24.98
N LEU A 59 11.15 -9.98 -25.18
CA LEU A 59 10.12 -8.96 -25.38
C LEU A 59 9.32 -9.21 -26.66
N GLY A 60 10.00 -9.49 -27.77
CA GLY A 60 9.34 -9.85 -29.03
C GLY A 60 8.47 -11.09 -28.89
N LEU A 61 8.99 -12.15 -28.24
CA LEU A 61 8.22 -13.37 -27.97
C LEU A 61 6.99 -13.10 -27.09
N TYR A 62 7.13 -12.28 -26.05
CA TYR A 62 6.02 -11.89 -25.19
C TYR A 62 4.92 -11.17 -25.99
N LEU A 63 5.28 -10.25 -26.88
CA LEU A 63 4.32 -9.55 -27.74
C LEU A 63 3.64 -10.51 -28.72
N ALA A 64 4.39 -11.40 -29.36
CA ALA A 64 3.84 -12.42 -30.27
C ALA A 64 2.87 -13.41 -29.59
N LEU A 65 3.00 -13.61 -28.28
CA LEU A 65 2.09 -14.45 -27.49
C LEU A 65 0.79 -13.74 -27.08
N ASN A 66 0.81 -12.42 -26.96
CA ASN A 66 -0.31 -11.62 -26.44
C ASN A 66 -1.04 -10.80 -27.52
N LYS A 67 -0.47 -10.67 -28.71
CA LYS A 67 -1.01 -9.91 -29.85
C LYS A 67 -1.16 -10.80 -31.07
N THR A 68 -2.20 -10.57 -31.85
CA THR A 68 -2.37 -11.20 -33.15
C THR A 68 -1.40 -10.61 -34.18
N GLU A 69 -1.08 -11.37 -35.23
CA GLU A 69 -0.19 -10.90 -36.30
C GLU A 69 -0.70 -9.61 -36.95
N THR A 70 -2.03 -9.48 -37.12
CA THR A 70 -2.66 -8.26 -37.63
C THR A 70 -2.43 -7.06 -36.72
N GLU A 71 -2.59 -7.22 -35.40
CA GLU A 71 -2.32 -6.13 -34.45
C GLU A 71 -0.83 -5.74 -34.42
N LEU A 72 0.09 -6.69 -34.62
CA LEU A 72 1.52 -6.40 -34.69
C LEU A 72 1.89 -5.63 -35.97
N VAL A 73 1.17 -5.85 -37.07
CA VAL A 73 1.29 -5.06 -38.30
C VAL A 73 0.78 -3.64 -38.07
N ASP A 74 -0.40 -3.49 -37.47
CA ASP A 74 -0.98 -2.17 -37.19
C ASP A 74 -0.12 -1.35 -36.22
N LEU A 75 0.56 -2.03 -35.30
CA LEU A 75 1.51 -1.44 -34.37
C LEU A 75 2.91 -1.26 -34.96
N ASP A 76 3.14 -1.68 -36.20
CA ASP A 76 4.42 -1.53 -36.93
C ASP A 76 5.61 -2.14 -36.16
N ILE A 77 5.39 -3.32 -35.58
CA ILE A 77 6.41 -4.05 -34.79
C ILE A 77 6.56 -5.53 -35.17
N LEU A 78 5.80 -6.00 -36.18
CA LEU A 78 5.84 -7.41 -36.59
C LEU A 78 7.25 -7.87 -37.00
N CYS A 79 8.03 -7.03 -37.69
CA CYS A 79 9.38 -7.37 -38.13
C CYS A 79 10.35 -7.65 -36.97
N PHE A 80 10.08 -7.10 -35.78
CA PHE A 80 10.88 -7.28 -34.57
C PHE A 80 10.36 -8.40 -33.66
N CYS A 81 9.24 -9.03 -34.02
CA CYS A 81 8.64 -10.13 -33.26
C CYS A 81 8.86 -11.48 -33.96
N PRO A 82 9.08 -12.56 -33.20
CA PRO A 82 9.14 -13.90 -33.78
C PRO A 82 7.77 -14.32 -34.33
N THR A 83 7.78 -15.01 -35.47
CA THR A 83 6.55 -15.48 -36.14
C THR A 83 6.45 -16.99 -36.06
N ARG A 84 5.23 -17.54 -36.15
CA ARG A 84 5.02 -18.98 -35.96
C ARG A 84 5.53 -19.77 -37.17
N LYS A 85 6.29 -20.86 -36.95
CA LYS A 85 6.77 -21.75 -38.03
C LYS A 85 5.63 -22.45 -38.78
N THR A 86 4.58 -22.85 -38.08
CA THR A 86 3.46 -23.60 -38.65
C THR A 86 2.12 -23.08 -38.15
N ASN A 87 1.16 -22.89 -39.06
CA ASN A 87 -0.21 -22.49 -38.71
C ASN A 87 -1.09 -23.69 -38.28
N ARG A 88 -0.52 -24.89 -38.19
CA ARG A 88 -1.24 -26.12 -37.82
C ARG A 88 -1.24 -26.29 -36.30
N GLY A 89 -2.43 -26.46 -35.72
CA GLY A 89 -2.63 -26.73 -34.29
C GLY A 89 -2.75 -25.47 -33.41
N ARG A 90 -3.02 -25.68 -32.13
CA ARG A 90 -3.21 -24.59 -31.15
C ARG A 90 -1.93 -23.76 -31.00
N PRO A 91 -1.99 -22.42 -31.02
CA PRO A 91 -0.82 -21.59 -30.81
C PRO A 91 -0.20 -21.86 -29.44
N PRO A 92 1.13 -21.75 -29.30
CA PRO A 92 1.77 -21.76 -27.99
C PRO A 92 1.15 -20.66 -27.12
N THR A 93 0.88 -20.96 -25.86
CA THR A 93 0.29 -20.01 -24.91
C THR A 93 1.27 -19.76 -23.78
N ILE A 94 1.03 -18.68 -23.02
CA ILE A 94 1.81 -18.36 -21.81
C ILE A 94 1.84 -19.54 -20.83
N ILE A 95 0.88 -20.48 -20.83
CA ILE A 95 0.83 -21.63 -19.89
C ILE A 95 1.53 -22.88 -20.46
N GLY A 96 2.00 -22.84 -21.71
CA GLY A 96 2.62 -23.97 -22.41
C GLY A 96 4.14 -23.93 -22.38
N CYS A 97 4.78 -24.39 -23.48
CA CYS A 97 6.23 -24.41 -23.63
C CYS A 97 6.89 -23.03 -23.44
N ALA A 98 6.14 -21.92 -23.52
CA ALA A 98 6.63 -20.55 -23.38
C ALA A 98 7.20 -20.18 -21.99
N ILE A 99 6.93 -20.96 -20.92
CA ILE A 99 7.52 -20.78 -19.59
C ILE A 99 8.70 -21.75 -19.34
N ASP A 100 9.10 -22.57 -20.31
CA ASP A 100 10.18 -23.53 -20.09
C ASP A 100 11.51 -22.80 -19.79
N ASN A 101 12.24 -23.20 -18.76
CA ASN A 101 13.54 -22.61 -18.45
C ASN A 101 14.57 -22.86 -19.57
N ASN A 102 14.31 -23.85 -20.44
CA ASN A 102 15.11 -24.17 -21.61
C ASN A 102 14.70 -23.25 -22.79
N LYS A 103 15.59 -22.30 -23.13
CA LYS A 103 15.41 -21.35 -24.22
C LYS A 103 15.17 -22.04 -25.57
N ASP A 104 15.91 -23.09 -25.88
CA ASP A 104 15.80 -23.77 -27.18
C ASP A 104 14.41 -24.37 -27.39
N LYS A 105 13.83 -24.98 -26.33
CA LYS A 105 12.47 -25.52 -26.36
C LYS A 105 11.40 -24.43 -26.46
N ARG A 106 11.62 -23.28 -25.82
CA ARG A 106 10.69 -22.13 -25.88
C ARG A 106 10.59 -21.56 -27.30
N PHE A 107 11.74 -21.38 -27.94
CA PHE A 107 11.85 -20.75 -29.26
C PHE A 107 11.69 -21.73 -30.43
N GLU A 108 11.73 -23.05 -30.18
CA GLU A 108 11.58 -24.10 -31.21
C GLU A 108 10.37 -23.89 -32.14
N PRO A 109 9.16 -23.50 -31.68
CA PRO A 109 8.00 -23.29 -32.55
C PRO A 109 8.04 -22.02 -33.41
N TRP A 110 9.04 -21.17 -33.21
CA TRP A 110 9.08 -19.80 -33.72
C TRP A 110 10.20 -19.59 -34.73
N LEU A 111 9.93 -18.81 -35.76
CA LEU A 111 10.93 -18.20 -36.64
C LEU A 111 11.47 -16.94 -35.95
N PRO A 112 12.79 -16.69 -36.04
CA PRO A 112 13.38 -15.48 -35.46
C PRO A 112 12.77 -14.22 -36.10
N PRO A 113 12.82 -13.08 -35.40
CA PRO A 113 12.44 -11.79 -35.99
C PRO A 113 13.28 -11.49 -37.24
N LYS A 114 12.71 -10.70 -38.16
CA LYS A 114 13.39 -10.31 -39.41
C LYS A 114 14.47 -9.27 -39.17
N GLU A 115 14.25 -8.40 -38.20
CA GLU A 115 15.09 -7.25 -37.89
C GLU A 115 15.33 -7.14 -36.38
N GLU A 116 16.45 -6.54 -36.00
CA GLU A 116 16.71 -6.17 -34.61
C GLU A 116 16.18 -4.75 -34.34
N PRO A 117 15.46 -4.53 -33.24
CA PRO A 117 14.94 -3.21 -32.91
C PRO A 117 16.05 -2.28 -32.42
N ASP A 118 16.02 -1.01 -32.84
CA ASP A 118 16.84 0.04 -32.26
C ASP A 118 16.33 0.46 -30.85
N GLU A 119 16.98 1.42 -30.20
CA GLU A 119 16.60 1.85 -28.84
C GLU A 119 15.18 2.43 -28.78
N GLN A 120 14.79 3.20 -29.81
CA GLN A 120 13.47 3.83 -29.89
C GLN A 120 12.36 2.79 -30.14
N THR A 121 12.62 1.83 -31.02
CA THR A 121 11.73 0.71 -31.30
C THR A 121 11.61 -0.21 -30.10
N THR A 122 12.71 -0.50 -29.42
CA THR A 122 12.72 -1.27 -28.16
C THR A 122 11.85 -0.59 -27.11
N ARG A 123 11.95 0.74 -26.96
CA ARG A 123 11.08 1.52 -26.09
C ARG A 123 9.60 1.37 -26.47
N ARG A 124 9.27 1.47 -27.76
CA ARG A 124 7.90 1.30 -28.27
C ARG A 124 7.35 -0.09 -27.96
N MET A 125 8.12 -1.14 -28.27
CA MET A 125 7.77 -2.53 -27.96
C MET A 125 7.55 -2.72 -26.46
N PHE A 126 8.40 -2.15 -25.62
CA PHE A 126 8.27 -2.21 -24.18
C PHE A 126 7.01 -1.51 -23.66
N THR A 127 6.69 -0.32 -24.19
CA THR A 127 5.44 0.39 -23.87
C THR A 127 4.21 -0.44 -24.22
N ILE A 128 4.22 -1.13 -25.36
CA ILE A 128 3.12 -2.03 -25.76
C ILE A 128 3.02 -3.22 -24.80
N ALA A 129 4.15 -3.82 -24.42
CA ALA A 129 4.17 -4.92 -23.46
C ALA A 129 3.68 -4.49 -22.06
N MET A 130 4.05 -3.27 -21.63
CA MET A 130 3.49 -2.64 -20.43
C MET A 130 1.97 -2.49 -20.55
N LYS A 131 1.45 -1.97 -21.67
CA LYS A 131 0.01 -1.81 -21.90
C LYS A 131 -0.73 -3.14 -21.71
N VAL A 132 -0.24 -4.21 -22.34
CA VAL A 132 -0.79 -5.57 -22.19
C VAL A 132 -0.77 -6.02 -20.73
N THR A 133 0.37 -5.87 -20.05
CA THR A 133 0.53 -6.32 -18.66
C THR A 133 -0.40 -5.56 -17.70
N LEU A 134 -0.47 -4.25 -17.83
CA LEU A 134 -1.27 -3.40 -16.95
C LEU A 134 -2.76 -3.64 -17.13
N LEU A 135 -3.24 -3.73 -18.38
CA LEU A 135 -4.64 -4.08 -18.67
C LEU A 135 -4.99 -5.46 -18.11
N PHE A 136 -4.13 -6.44 -18.35
CA PHE A 136 -4.35 -7.79 -17.84
C PHE A 136 -4.53 -7.80 -16.31
N ILE A 137 -3.68 -7.08 -15.56
CA ILE A 137 -3.78 -7.00 -14.10
C ILE A 137 -5.08 -6.30 -13.66
N MET A 138 -5.45 -5.21 -14.32
CA MET A 138 -6.64 -4.42 -13.97
C MET A 138 -7.94 -5.18 -14.28
N GLU A 139 -7.98 -5.94 -15.37
CA GLU A 139 -9.17 -6.69 -15.81
C GLU A 139 -9.35 -8.04 -15.11
N ASN A 140 -8.27 -8.66 -14.63
CA ASN A 140 -8.29 -9.99 -14.05
C ASN A 140 -8.23 -9.98 -12.51
N HIS A 141 -8.61 -8.87 -11.87
CA HIS A 141 -8.60 -8.79 -10.42
C HIS A 141 -9.75 -9.61 -9.80
N MET A 142 -9.37 -10.68 -9.08
CA MET A 142 -10.31 -11.55 -8.38
C MET A 142 -10.20 -11.37 -6.87
N TYR A 143 -11.33 -11.31 -6.19
CA TYR A 143 -11.42 -11.22 -4.73
C TYR A 143 -12.41 -12.23 -4.17
N THR A 144 -12.22 -12.62 -2.90
CA THR A 144 -13.14 -13.52 -2.20
C THR A 144 -14.00 -12.74 -1.23
N PHE A 145 -15.31 -12.84 -1.38
CA PHE A 145 -16.28 -12.26 -0.46
C PHE A 145 -17.37 -13.28 -0.18
N ASP A 146 -17.68 -13.49 1.10
CA ASP A 146 -18.66 -14.50 1.56
C ASP A 146 -18.41 -15.93 1.02
N ASN A 147 -17.14 -16.34 0.98
CA ASN A 147 -16.66 -17.61 0.37
C ASN A 147 -16.93 -17.75 -1.13
N GLU A 148 -17.39 -16.71 -1.81
CA GLU A 148 -17.52 -16.68 -3.27
C GLU A 148 -16.33 -15.93 -3.87
N ILE A 149 -15.79 -16.48 -4.97
CA ILE A 149 -14.76 -15.81 -5.76
C ILE A 149 -15.47 -14.93 -6.79
N LYS A 150 -15.17 -13.64 -6.77
CA LYS A 150 -15.76 -12.64 -7.68
C LYS A 150 -14.66 -11.99 -8.50
N LEU A 151 -14.95 -11.77 -9.79
CA LEU A 151 -14.13 -10.99 -10.69
C LEU A 151 -14.60 -9.53 -10.66
N GLN A 152 -13.69 -8.59 -10.45
CA GLN A 152 -14.01 -7.17 -10.55
C GLN A 152 -14.16 -6.79 -12.03
N SER A 153 -15.34 -6.30 -12.40
CA SER A 153 -15.66 -6.00 -13.80
C SER A 153 -15.33 -4.57 -14.23
N ARG A 154 -15.21 -3.62 -13.28
CA ARG A 154 -14.97 -2.20 -13.53
C ARG A 154 -14.13 -1.57 -12.41
N GLY A 155 -13.47 -0.47 -12.74
CA GLY A 155 -12.66 0.29 -11.81
C GLY A 155 -11.29 -0.34 -11.55
N GLY A 156 -10.47 0.41 -10.84
CA GLY A 156 -9.23 -0.09 -10.26
C GLY A 156 -9.48 -0.87 -8.96
N PRO A 157 -8.78 -1.99 -8.73
CA PRO A 157 -8.90 -2.74 -7.48
C PRO A 157 -8.31 -1.99 -6.28
N ILE A 158 -9.12 -1.82 -5.23
CA ILE A 158 -8.69 -1.17 -3.99
C ILE A 158 -7.70 -2.06 -3.24
N GLY A 159 -6.59 -1.47 -2.79
CA GLY A 159 -5.56 -2.15 -2.01
C GLY A 159 -4.44 -2.76 -2.84
N LEU A 160 -4.56 -2.77 -4.17
CA LEU A 160 -3.45 -3.11 -5.05
C LEU A 160 -2.52 -1.89 -5.20
N GLN A 161 -1.23 -2.05 -4.85
CA GLN A 161 -0.24 -0.97 -4.98
C GLN A 161 -0.16 -0.41 -6.40
N LEU A 162 -0.28 -1.28 -7.41
CA LEU A 162 -0.28 -0.87 -8.81
C LEU A 162 -1.41 0.11 -9.11
N THR A 163 -2.62 -0.17 -8.65
CA THR A 163 -3.78 0.71 -8.85
C THR A 163 -3.57 2.08 -8.21
N GLY A 164 -2.90 2.12 -7.05
CA GLY A 164 -2.47 3.38 -6.42
C GLY A 164 -1.58 4.23 -7.34
N VAL A 165 -0.57 3.59 -7.95
CA VAL A 165 0.35 4.28 -8.87
C VAL A 165 -0.35 4.72 -10.16
N LEU A 166 -1.20 3.86 -10.74
CA LEU A 166 -1.97 4.17 -11.95
C LEU A 166 -2.93 5.34 -11.71
N ALA A 167 -3.63 5.34 -10.57
CA ALA A 167 -4.52 6.45 -10.18
C ALA A 167 -3.76 7.77 -10.07
N GLN A 168 -2.58 7.76 -9.42
CA GLN A 168 -1.76 8.97 -9.28
C GLN A 168 -1.34 9.54 -10.64
N LEU A 169 -0.87 8.69 -11.56
CA LEU A 169 -0.47 9.14 -12.89
C LEU A 169 -1.65 9.66 -13.71
N PHE A 170 -2.81 9.00 -13.61
CA PHE A 170 -4.05 9.48 -14.19
C PHE A 170 -4.46 10.85 -13.63
N MET A 171 -4.39 11.04 -12.31
CA MET A 171 -4.71 12.33 -11.69
C MET A 171 -3.72 13.43 -12.08
N VAL A 172 -2.44 13.11 -12.30
CA VAL A 172 -1.46 14.09 -12.83
C VAL A 172 -1.83 14.55 -14.25
N TRP A 173 -2.29 13.63 -15.10
CA TRP A 173 -2.81 14.00 -16.42
C TRP A 173 -4.08 14.86 -16.27
N TRP A 174 -5.03 14.41 -15.46
CA TRP A 174 -6.30 15.09 -15.23
C TRP A 174 -6.08 16.54 -14.71
N ASP A 175 -5.17 16.73 -13.75
CA ASP A 175 -4.83 18.04 -13.18
C ASP A 175 -4.30 19.00 -14.25
N ARG A 176 -3.50 18.50 -15.20
CA ARG A 176 -2.96 19.31 -16.30
C ARG A 176 -4.06 19.75 -17.27
N GLU A 177 -4.95 18.84 -17.63
CA GLU A 177 -6.10 19.17 -18.48
C GLU A 177 -7.03 20.17 -17.79
N PHE A 178 -7.24 20.01 -16.48
CA PHE A 178 -8.04 20.93 -15.68
C PHE A 178 -7.45 22.33 -15.64
N GLU A 179 -6.16 22.46 -15.31
CA GLU A 179 -5.48 23.76 -15.32
C GLU A 179 -5.50 24.42 -16.70
N HIS A 180 -5.34 23.63 -17.78
CA HIS A 180 -5.41 24.14 -19.15
C HIS A 180 -6.79 24.69 -19.46
N LYS A 181 -7.84 23.92 -19.17
CA LYS A 181 -9.23 24.28 -19.43
C LYS A 181 -9.66 25.51 -18.63
N MET A 182 -9.23 25.61 -17.37
CA MET A 182 -9.48 26.79 -16.54
C MET A 182 -8.83 28.06 -17.10
N LYS A 183 -7.62 27.95 -17.66
CA LYS A 183 -6.94 29.06 -18.35
C LYS A 183 -7.65 29.48 -19.63
N GLU A 184 -8.09 28.53 -20.45
CA GLU A 184 -8.84 28.82 -21.69
C GLU A 184 -10.16 29.55 -21.41
N ILE A 185 -10.84 29.14 -20.36
CA ILE A 185 -12.10 29.74 -19.91
C ILE A 185 -11.87 31.14 -19.27
N GLY A 186 -10.63 31.48 -18.91
CA GLY A 186 -10.28 32.76 -18.30
C GLY A 186 -10.61 32.84 -16.80
N LEU A 187 -10.82 31.71 -16.13
CA LEU A 187 -10.98 31.66 -14.67
C LEU A 187 -9.62 31.48 -14.01
N ARG A 188 -9.20 32.48 -13.25
CA ARG A 188 -7.89 32.50 -12.60
C ARG A 188 -7.88 31.57 -11.38
N LEU A 189 -7.06 30.53 -11.46
CA LEU A 189 -6.63 29.72 -10.33
C LEU A 189 -5.39 30.35 -9.70
N TRP A 190 -5.53 30.90 -8.51
CA TRP A 190 -4.41 31.50 -7.78
C TRP A 190 -3.58 30.46 -7.03
N LEU A 191 -4.27 29.48 -6.44
CA LEU A 191 -3.67 28.34 -5.80
C LEU A 191 -4.39 27.10 -6.29
N TYR A 192 -3.63 26.08 -6.67
CA TYR A 192 -4.14 24.77 -7.00
C TYR A 192 -3.12 23.74 -6.52
N LYS A 193 -3.50 22.93 -5.52
CA LYS A 193 -2.60 21.94 -4.90
C LYS A 193 -3.35 20.65 -4.60
N ARG A 194 -2.87 19.56 -5.17
CA ARG A 194 -3.29 18.20 -4.81
C ARG A 194 -2.45 17.66 -3.65
N TYR A 195 -3.12 17.01 -2.70
CA TYR A 195 -2.53 16.17 -1.67
C TYR A 195 -3.25 14.83 -1.64
N VAL A 196 -2.64 13.81 -2.25
CA VAL A 196 -3.27 12.49 -2.46
C VAL A 196 -4.58 12.67 -3.22
N ASP A 197 -5.73 12.44 -2.58
CA ASP A 197 -7.05 12.52 -3.20
C ASP A 197 -7.62 13.95 -3.13
N ASP A 198 -7.24 14.74 -2.11
CA ASP A 198 -7.72 16.11 -1.87
C ASP A 198 -7.07 17.14 -2.81
N ILE A 199 -7.88 18.05 -3.35
CA ILE A 199 -7.46 19.22 -4.11
C ILE A 199 -7.87 20.46 -3.35
N ASN A 200 -6.91 21.35 -3.10
CA ASN A 200 -7.16 22.63 -2.44
C ASN A 200 -6.93 23.75 -3.44
N SER A 201 -7.91 24.64 -3.57
CA SER A 201 -7.88 25.72 -4.55
C SER A 201 -8.23 27.08 -3.96
N ILE A 202 -7.64 28.12 -4.53
CA ILE A 202 -8.07 29.50 -4.39
C ILE A 202 -8.30 30.02 -5.81
N LEU A 203 -9.50 30.53 -6.07
CA LEU A 203 -9.92 30.98 -7.39
C LEU A 203 -10.64 32.33 -7.32
N SER A 204 -10.58 33.09 -8.41
CA SER A 204 -11.34 34.33 -8.53
C SER A 204 -12.84 34.05 -8.61
N VAL A 205 -13.65 34.94 -8.01
CA VAL A 205 -15.10 34.83 -8.03
C VAL A 205 -15.63 35.03 -9.46
N PRO A 206 -16.38 34.08 -10.03
CA PRO A 206 -17.00 34.26 -11.33
C PRO A 206 -18.15 35.27 -11.24
N LYS A 207 -18.38 35.99 -12.34
CA LYS A 207 -19.55 36.87 -12.51
C LYS A 207 -20.83 36.04 -12.41
N MET A 208 -21.89 36.66 -11.90
CA MET A 208 -23.22 36.06 -11.80
C MET A 208 -23.77 35.67 -13.19
N GLY A 209 -24.48 34.54 -13.23
CA GLY A 209 -25.11 34.00 -14.43
C GLY A 209 -24.18 33.23 -15.35
N LEU A 210 -22.90 33.07 -15.01
CA LEU A 210 -21.98 32.27 -15.81
C LEU A 210 -22.23 30.78 -15.58
N ARG A 211 -22.42 30.05 -16.66
CA ARG A 211 -22.55 28.58 -16.69
C ARG A 211 -21.59 28.02 -17.73
N PHE A 212 -21.13 26.81 -17.50
CA PHE A 212 -20.22 26.10 -18.39
C PHE A 212 -21.02 25.16 -19.30
N ASP A 213 -20.90 25.32 -20.61
CA ASP A 213 -21.65 24.54 -21.61
C ASP A 213 -20.91 23.30 -22.14
N GLY A 214 -19.71 23.03 -21.61
CA GLY A 214 -18.81 21.96 -22.08
C GLY A 214 -17.59 22.49 -22.84
N SER A 215 -17.67 23.71 -23.37
CA SER A 215 -16.60 24.36 -24.14
C SER A 215 -16.26 25.75 -23.62
N THR A 216 -17.26 26.60 -23.37
CA THR A 216 -17.09 28.00 -23.01
C THR A 216 -18.02 28.40 -21.87
N LEU A 217 -17.83 29.61 -21.36
CA LEU A 217 -18.75 30.21 -20.41
C LEU A 217 -19.85 30.96 -21.15
N VAL A 218 -21.08 30.55 -20.90
CA VAL A 218 -22.28 31.20 -21.41
C VAL A 218 -22.95 31.94 -20.27
N LYS A 219 -23.44 33.15 -20.57
CA LYS A 219 -24.25 33.91 -19.63
C LYS A 219 -25.72 33.50 -19.77
N ASP A 220 -26.28 32.99 -18.70
CA ASP A 220 -27.69 32.61 -18.61
C ASP A 220 -28.41 33.58 -17.65
N GLU A 221 -29.47 34.21 -18.15
CA GLU A 221 -30.26 35.19 -17.40
C GLU A 221 -31.09 34.53 -16.29
N VAL A 222 -31.56 33.29 -16.50
CA VAL A 222 -32.30 32.53 -15.48
C VAL A 222 -31.36 32.13 -14.34
N ALA A 223 -30.17 31.64 -14.71
CA ALA A 223 -29.10 31.33 -13.77
C ALA A 223 -28.65 32.54 -12.94
N SER A 224 -28.78 33.76 -13.48
CA SER A 224 -28.42 34.99 -12.77
C SER A 224 -29.33 35.27 -11.57
N GLU A 225 -30.61 34.89 -11.64
CA GLU A 225 -31.55 35.03 -10.53
C GLU A 225 -31.35 33.94 -9.47
N GLU A 226 -31.02 32.71 -9.89
CA GLU A 226 -30.64 31.63 -8.96
C GLU A 226 -29.35 31.95 -8.20
N ASP A 227 -28.35 32.52 -8.89
CA ASP A 227 -27.06 32.90 -8.33
C ASP A 227 -27.14 34.01 -7.28
N ARG A 228 -28.28 34.72 -7.17
CA ARG A 228 -28.52 35.70 -6.10
C ARG A 228 -28.90 35.05 -4.77
N LEU A 229 -29.37 33.80 -4.80
CA LEU A 229 -29.81 33.06 -3.61
C LEU A 229 -28.69 32.19 -3.02
N ILE A 230 -27.52 32.16 -3.65
CA ILE A 230 -26.40 31.29 -3.32
C ILE A 230 -25.18 32.18 -3.01
N GLU A 231 -24.41 31.79 -1.99
CA GLU A 231 -23.17 32.48 -1.64
C GLU A 231 -22.11 32.40 -2.74
N GLN A 232 -21.19 33.36 -2.75
CA GLN A 232 -20.25 33.55 -3.85
C GLN A 232 -19.28 32.37 -4.01
N ASP A 233 -18.88 31.74 -2.91
CA ASP A 233 -18.00 30.58 -2.86
C ASP A 233 -18.68 29.31 -3.39
N GLU A 234 -19.92 29.04 -2.96
CA GLU A 234 -20.69 27.90 -3.44
C GLU A 234 -20.96 28.03 -4.96
N ARG A 235 -21.29 29.23 -5.45
CA ARG A 235 -21.43 29.48 -6.89
C ARG A 235 -20.14 29.18 -7.65
N ALA A 236 -19.00 29.68 -7.15
CA ALA A 236 -17.70 29.46 -7.78
C ALA A 236 -17.32 27.97 -7.81
N MET A 237 -17.57 27.25 -6.71
CA MET A 237 -17.26 25.83 -6.60
C MET A 237 -18.18 24.95 -7.45
N ARG A 238 -19.46 25.31 -7.62
CA ARG A 238 -20.35 24.63 -8.58
C ARG A 238 -19.85 24.76 -10.03
N LEU A 239 -19.34 25.94 -10.40
CA LEU A 239 -18.73 26.15 -11.72
C LEU A 239 -17.40 25.39 -11.85
N PHE A 240 -16.58 25.37 -10.81
CA PHE A 240 -15.37 24.53 -10.76
C PHE A 240 -15.73 23.06 -11.00
N LYS A 241 -16.76 22.54 -10.32
CA LYS A 241 -17.22 21.16 -10.45
C LYS A 241 -17.66 20.84 -11.87
N SER A 242 -18.45 21.70 -12.52
CA SER A 242 -18.92 21.44 -13.88
C SER A 242 -17.78 21.39 -14.91
N VAL A 243 -16.76 22.25 -14.75
CA VAL A 243 -15.54 22.18 -15.56
C VAL A 243 -14.76 20.89 -15.26
N ALA A 244 -14.60 20.55 -13.98
CA ALA A 244 -13.87 19.37 -13.54
C ALA A 244 -14.50 18.05 -14.07
N ASP A 245 -15.80 17.88 -13.87
CA ASP A 245 -16.54 16.68 -14.32
C ASP A 245 -16.54 16.55 -15.86
N SER A 246 -16.31 17.64 -16.59
CA SER A 246 -16.29 17.62 -18.06
C SER A 246 -15.01 17.04 -18.68
N ILE A 247 -13.95 16.83 -17.88
CA ILE A 247 -12.65 16.38 -18.39
C ILE A 247 -12.67 14.90 -18.77
N HIS A 248 -13.26 14.07 -17.92
CA HIS A 248 -13.36 12.64 -18.18
C HIS A 248 -14.59 12.04 -17.52
N THR A 249 -15.34 11.23 -18.27
CA THR A 249 -16.62 10.64 -17.84
C THR A 249 -16.50 9.71 -16.64
N SER A 250 -15.30 9.21 -16.37
CA SER A 250 -15.02 8.30 -15.25
C SER A 250 -14.79 9.03 -13.92
N ILE A 251 -14.65 10.35 -13.92
CA ILE A 251 -14.37 11.13 -12.70
C ILE A 251 -15.56 12.00 -12.36
N GLU A 252 -15.99 11.92 -11.10
CA GLU A 252 -16.98 12.82 -10.51
C GLU A 252 -16.33 13.49 -9.30
N MET A 253 -16.37 14.82 -9.26
CA MET A 253 -15.82 15.61 -8.15
C MET A 253 -16.87 15.92 -7.09
N GLU A 254 -16.48 15.86 -5.83
CA GLU A 254 -17.21 16.41 -4.68
C GLU A 254 -16.54 17.71 -4.25
N ILE A 255 -17.35 18.74 -3.99
CA ILE A 255 -16.85 20.08 -3.64
C ILE A 255 -17.21 20.41 -2.18
N ASP A 256 -16.34 21.18 -1.54
CA ASP A 256 -16.56 21.75 -0.21
C ASP A 256 -16.06 23.21 -0.20
N CYS A 257 -16.75 24.05 0.56
CA CYS A 257 -16.47 25.48 0.66
C CYS A 257 -16.85 26.03 2.05
N PRO A 258 -16.43 27.26 2.40
CA PRO A 258 -16.73 27.82 3.71
C PRO A 258 -18.23 27.98 4.01
N SER A 259 -19.04 28.49 3.07
CA SER A 259 -20.43 28.91 3.35
C SER A 259 -21.40 27.84 3.89
N PRO A 260 -21.33 26.55 3.51
CA PRO A 260 -22.21 25.52 4.07
C PRO A 260 -21.84 25.09 5.50
N ASN A 261 -20.68 25.50 6.01
CA ASN A 261 -20.23 25.16 7.35
C ASN A 261 -20.77 26.15 8.39
N ASP A 262 -21.16 25.65 9.58
CA ASP A 262 -21.77 26.47 10.65
C ASP A 262 -20.91 27.67 11.09
N ASP A 263 -19.58 27.55 11.01
CA ASP A 263 -18.63 28.60 11.36
C ASP A 263 -18.05 29.36 10.16
N HIS A 264 -18.58 29.11 8.96
CA HIS A 264 -18.11 29.69 7.70
C HIS A 264 -16.60 29.47 7.46
N LYS A 265 -16.06 28.33 7.90
CA LYS A 265 -14.66 27.94 7.70
C LYS A 265 -14.58 26.57 7.05
N LEU A 266 -13.68 26.42 6.09
CA LEU A 266 -13.47 25.18 5.36
C LEU A 266 -12.45 24.29 6.10
N PRO A 267 -12.84 23.10 6.59
CA PRO A 267 -11.90 22.16 7.19
C PRO A 267 -11.05 21.48 6.11
N ILE A 268 -9.73 21.66 6.19
CA ILE A 268 -8.75 21.05 5.28
C ILE A 268 -7.65 20.39 6.11
N LEU A 269 -7.58 19.06 6.11
CA LEU A 269 -6.64 18.29 6.93
C LEU A 269 -6.71 18.72 8.42
N ASP A 270 -5.60 19.21 8.97
CA ASP A 270 -5.46 19.71 10.35
C ASP A 270 -5.73 21.23 10.47
N LEU A 271 -6.37 21.84 9.47
CA LEU A 271 -6.64 23.28 9.40
C LEU A 271 -8.12 23.57 9.18
N LYS A 272 -8.55 24.74 9.63
CA LYS A 272 -9.76 25.43 9.14
C LYS A 272 -9.32 26.69 8.43
N VAL A 273 -9.76 26.88 7.19
CA VAL A 273 -9.30 27.93 6.29
C VAL A 273 -10.48 28.80 5.85
N TRP A 274 -10.28 30.11 5.79
CA TRP A 274 -11.26 31.07 5.29
C TRP A 274 -10.55 32.29 4.68
N ILE A 275 -11.31 33.13 3.99
CA ILE A 275 -10.81 34.38 3.42
C ILE A 275 -11.39 35.54 4.22
N GLU A 276 -10.54 36.49 4.62
CA GLU A 276 -10.92 37.69 5.35
C GLU A 276 -10.53 38.94 4.56
N GLU A 277 -11.39 39.95 4.59
CA GLU A 277 -11.11 41.29 4.06
C GLU A 277 -10.36 42.12 5.11
N ARG A 278 -9.18 42.63 4.76
CA ARG A 278 -8.49 43.68 5.52
C ARG A 278 -8.62 45.02 4.82
N GLU A 279 -9.00 46.03 5.60
CA GLU A 279 -8.94 47.42 5.17
C GLU A 279 -7.51 47.96 5.31
N GLU A 280 -6.98 48.53 4.24
CA GLU A 280 -5.70 49.22 4.29
C GLU A 280 -5.87 50.60 4.97
N ILE A 281 -4.84 51.02 5.73
CA ILE A 281 -4.86 52.21 6.62
C ILE A 281 -5.06 53.54 5.84
N GLU A 282 -5.00 53.54 4.50
CA GLU A 282 -5.19 54.71 3.65
C GLU A 282 -6.38 54.59 2.65
N GLY A 283 -7.35 53.73 2.95
CA GLY A 283 -8.76 54.08 2.72
C GLY A 283 -9.42 53.84 1.36
N GLN A 284 -8.88 53.04 0.42
CA GLN A 284 -9.68 52.64 -0.78
C GLN A 284 -9.50 51.20 -1.29
N LEU A 285 -8.53 50.42 -0.83
CA LEU A 285 -8.34 49.03 -1.30
C LEU A 285 -8.53 48.04 -0.14
N LYS A 286 -9.43 47.07 -0.36
CA LYS A 286 -9.66 45.96 0.54
C LYS A 286 -8.82 44.78 0.08
N GLU A 287 -7.86 44.38 0.89
CA GLU A 287 -7.02 43.22 0.63
C GLU A 287 -7.74 41.94 1.09
N LYS A 288 -7.66 40.88 0.29
CA LYS A 288 -8.18 39.55 0.64
C LYS A 288 -7.04 38.68 1.14
N ILE A 289 -7.14 38.23 2.39
CA ILE A 289 -6.10 37.43 3.05
C ILE A 289 -6.65 36.05 3.40
N VAL A 290 -5.86 35.02 3.13
CA VAL A 290 -6.17 33.65 3.56
C VAL A 290 -5.74 33.46 5.01
N LEU A 291 -6.70 33.16 5.87
CA LEU A 291 -6.45 32.84 7.27
C LEU A 291 -6.66 31.36 7.54
N HIS A 292 -6.01 30.89 8.61
CA HIS A 292 -6.13 29.52 9.04
C HIS A 292 -6.06 29.40 10.57
N GLU A 293 -6.72 28.38 11.11
CA GLU A 293 -6.55 27.93 12.49
C GLU A 293 -6.35 26.42 12.53
N PHE A 294 -5.73 25.91 13.61
CA PHE A 294 -5.55 24.47 13.76
C PHE A 294 -6.89 23.81 14.08
N TYR A 295 -7.21 22.78 13.32
CA TYR A 295 -8.40 21.97 13.47
C TYR A 295 -7.99 20.53 13.73
N SER A 296 -8.67 19.88 14.66
CA SER A 296 -8.58 18.44 14.85
C SER A 296 -9.97 17.88 14.70
N LYS A 297 -10.16 16.99 13.72
CA LYS A 297 -11.42 16.26 13.59
C LYS A 297 -11.69 15.48 14.87
N GLU A 298 -12.93 15.53 15.36
CA GLU A 298 -13.31 14.71 16.50
C GLU A 298 -13.24 13.23 16.12
N VAL A 299 -12.30 12.50 16.72
CA VAL A 299 -12.19 11.05 16.58
C VAL A 299 -12.91 10.37 17.74
N ALA A 300 -13.61 9.26 17.44
CA ALA A 300 -14.43 8.53 18.40
C ALA A 300 -13.67 8.00 19.64
N SER A 301 -12.33 7.90 19.61
CA SER A 301 -11.51 7.54 20.77
C SER A 301 -10.29 8.43 20.91
N LYS A 302 -10.15 9.09 22.07
CA LYS A 302 -8.97 9.89 22.46
C LYS A 302 -7.81 9.03 23.00
N SER A 303 -8.01 7.72 23.13
CA SER A 303 -7.04 6.77 23.67
C SER A 303 -6.84 5.61 22.70
N VAL A 304 -5.58 5.37 22.32
CA VAL A 304 -5.22 4.28 21.40
C VAL A 304 -4.85 3.06 22.22
N ASP A 305 -5.78 2.11 22.35
CA ASP A 305 -5.45 0.79 22.88
C ASP A 305 -4.72 -0.01 21.80
N ASN A 306 -3.53 -0.54 22.11
CA ASN A 306 -2.83 -1.41 21.18
C ASN A 306 -3.71 -2.64 20.92
N ALA A 307 -4.13 -2.84 19.66
CA ALA A 307 -5.02 -3.94 19.27
C ALA A 307 -4.50 -5.31 19.72
N ARG A 308 -3.16 -5.49 19.78
CA ARG A 308 -2.53 -6.73 20.26
C ARG A 308 -2.66 -6.94 21.77
N SER A 309 -3.12 -5.94 22.52
CA SER A 309 -3.31 -5.98 23.97
C SER A 309 -4.79 -5.97 24.40
N ALA A 310 -5.70 -5.83 23.43
CA ALA A 310 -7.13 -5.77 23.66
C ALA A 310 -7.68 -7.08 24.29
N TRP A 311 -8.68 -6.93 25.15
CA TRP A 311 -9.48 -8.06 25.62
C TRP A 311 -10.35 -8.59 24.49
N SER A 312 -10.80 -9.85 24.60
CA SER A 312 -11.88 -10.30 23.73
C SER A 312 -13.15 -9.49 24.04
N TRP A 313 -13.98 -9.21 23.03
CA TRP A 313 -15.20 -8.41 23.17
C TRP A 313 -16.09 -8.88 24.32
N ASN A 314 -16.34 -10.19 24.41
CA ASN A 314 -17.12 -10.78 25.50
C ASN A 314 -16.49 -10.56 26.89
N THR A 315 -15.16 -10.59 26.98
CA THR A 315 -14.45 -10.32 28.23
C THR A 315 -14.59 -8.84 28.62
N TYR A 316 -14.46 -7.95 27.64
CA TYR A 316 -14.64 -6.51 27.82
C TYR A 316 -16.06 -6.16 28.25
N ASP A 317 -17.07 -6.65 27.55
CA ASP A 317 -18.48 -6.41 27.85
C ASP A 317 -18.87 -6.95 29.23
N ASN A 318 -18.38 -8.16 29.59
CA ASN A 318 -18.62 -8.69 30.92
C ASN A 318 -17.93 -7.86 32.01
N ILE A 319 -16.72 -7.35 31.77
CA ILE A 319 -16.04 -6.47 32.74
C ILE A 319 -16.78 -5.13 32.86
N ARG A 320 -17.25 -4.54 31.75
CA ARG A 320 -18.08 -3.34 31.78
C ARG A 320 -19.39 -3.56 32.54
N ARG A 321 -20.06 -4.70 32.31
CA ARG A 321 -21.27 -5.07 33.05
C ARG A 321 -21.00 -5.19 34.55
N LEU A 322 -19.92 -5.89 34.92
CA LEU A 322 -19.51 -6.09 36.31
C LEU A 322 -19.09 -4.79 37.02
N ASP A 323 -18.52 -3.85 36.29
CA ASP A 323 -18.18 -2.52 36.77
C ASP A 323 -19.45 -1.69 36.97
N ALA A 324 -20.35 -1.70 35.99
CA ALA A 324 -21.64 -1.00 36.04
C ALA A 324 -22.56 -1.51 37.17
N CYS A 325 -22.55 -2.81 37.48
CA CYS A 325 -23.30 -3.37 38.61
C CYS A 325 -22.55 -3.31 39.95
N GLY A 326 -21.33 -2.76 40.00
CA GLY A 326 -20.54 -2.60 41.23
C GLY A 326 -19.95 -3.90 41.79
N GLU A 327 -20.19 -5.06 41.18
CA GLU A 327 -19.65 -6.36 41.62
C GLU A 327 -18.13 -6.41 41.51
N LYS A 328 -17.56 -5.82 40.46
CA LYS A 328 -16.11 -5.85 40.22
C LYS A 328 -15.67 -4.68 39.35
N PRO A 329 -14.79 -3.80 39.88
CA PRO A 329 -14.35 -2.64 39.15
C PRO A 329 -13.48 -3.02 37.93
N MET A 330 -13.62 -2.25 36.86
CA MET A 330 -12.86 -2.37 35.61
C MET A 330 -11.36 -2.19 35.90
N TYR A 331 -11.01 -1.10 36.58
CA TYR A 331 -9.66 -0.81 37.06
C TYR A 331 -9.55 -1.13 38.55
N ARG A 332 -9.10 -2.35 38.87
CA ARG A 332 -9.07 -2.84 40.25
C ARG A 332 -7.94 -2.17 41.06
N PRO A 333 -8.24 -1.43 42.14
CA PRO A 333 -7.22 -0.93 43.06
C PRO A 333 -6.43 -2.08 43.69
N ARG A 334 -5.19 -1.80 44.12
CA ARG A 334 -4.29 -2.82 44.71
C ARG A 334 -4.92 -3.54 45.91
N GLN A 335 -5.69 -2.82 46.72
CA GLN A 335 -6.31 -3.32 47.95
C GLN A 335 -7.58 -4.15 47.72
N TRP A 336 -8.25 -4.01 46.56
CA TRP A 336 -9.52 -4.67 46.28
C TRP A 336 -9.42 -6.20 46.39
N GLN A 337 -10.16 -6.81 47.33
CA GLN A 337 -10.24 -8.25 47.60
C GLN A 337 -8.88 -8.99 47.49
N ARG A 338 -7.81 -8.40 48.06
CA ARG A 338 -6.43 -8.89 47.81
C ARG A 338 -6.21 -10.33 48.31
N VAL A 339 -6.75 -10.67 49.49
CA VAL A 339 -6.57 -11.98 50.14
C VAL A 339 -7.31 -13.07 49.38
N ASP A 340 -8.60 -12.86 49.10
CA ASP A 340 -9.44 -13.81 48.37
C ASP A 340 -8.92 -14.05 46.96
N ARG A 341 -8.50 -12.98 46.25
CA ARG A 341 -7.86 -13.10 44.94
C ARG A 341 -6.57 -13.92 44.97
N ALA A 342 -5.76 -13.78 46.01
CA ALA A 342 -4.53 -14.53 46.14
C ALA A 342 -4.81 -16.03 46.37
N GLN A 343 -5.80 -16.34 47.22
CA GLN A 343 -6.25 -17.71 47.45
C GLN A 343 -6.86 -18.34 46.18
N GLU A 344 -7.73 -17.61 45.46
CA GLU A 344 -8.29 -18.08 44.20
C GLU A 344 -7.22 -18.33 43.13
N LYS A 345 -6.23 -17.44 43.00
CA LYS A 345 -5.12 -17.63 42.05
C LYS A 345 -4.32 -18.90 42.34
N ARG A 346 -4.07 -19.20 43.62
CA ARG A 346 -3.40 -20.43 44.04
C ARG A 346 -4.23 -21.66 43.67
N LYS A 347 -5.54 -21.66 43.95
CA LYS A 347 -6.46 -22.76 43.57
C LYS A 347 -6.52 -22.97 42.06
N LYS A 348 -6.56 -21.89 41.27
CA LYS A 348 -6.66 -21.94 39.80
C LYS A 348 -5.39 -22.48 39.14
N ARG A 349 -4.22 -22.35 39.75
CA ARG A 349 -2.93 -22.78 39.15
C ARG A 349 -2.95 -24.24 38.70
N ASP A 350 -3.54 -25.12 39.51
CA ASP A 350 -3.50 -26.57 39.27
C ASP A 350 -4.83 -27.14 38.73
N THR A 351 -5.88 -26.30 38.64
CA THR A 351 -7.25 -26.74 38.30
C THR A 351 -7.95 -25.90 37.22
N TRP A 352 -7.26 -24.94 36.60
CA TRP A 352 -7.88 -24.00 35.65
C TRP A 352 -8.60 -24.67 34.47
N TYR A 353 -8.15 -25.85 34.05
CA TYR A 353 -8.72 -26.64 32.95
C TYR A 353 -9.76 -27.68 33.43
N LYS A 354 -9.73 -28.10 34.71
CA LYS A 354 -10.61 -29.15 35.26
C LYS A 354 -12.04 -28.68 35.56
N LYS A 355 -12.28 -27.37 35.57
CA LYS A 355 -13.60 -26.81 35.93
C LYS A 355 -14.58 -27.01 34.76
N GLY A 356 -15.46 -28.01 34.88
CA GLY A 356 -16.52 -28.32 33.92
C GLY A 356 -16.43 -29.69 33.22
N GLY A 357 -15.53 -30.59 33.64
CA GLY A 357 -15.44 -31.95 33.07
C GLY A 357 -14.77 -32.02 31.69
N TYR A 358 -14.05 -30.97 31.28
CA TYR A 358 -13.35 -30.93 30.00
C TYR A 358 -12.01 -31.67 30.05
N GLU A 359 -11.70 -32.39 28.97
CA GLU A 359 -10.46 -33.16 28.78
C GLU A 359 -9.33 -32.30 28.21
N SER A 360 -9.66 -31.32 27.35
CA SER A 360 -8.69 -30.44 26.70
C SER A 360 -9.23 -29.02 26.45
N VAL A 361 -8.35 -28.09 26.10
CA VAL A 361 -8.67 -26.68 25.82
C VAL A 361 -8.12 -26.29 24.45
N ILE A 362 -8.98 -25.76 23.58
CA ILE A 362 -8.57 -25.14 22.31
C ILE A 362 -8.66 -23.63 22.45
N SER A 363 -7.59 -22.95 22.08
CA SER A 363 -7.53 -21.49 22.05
C SER A 363 -7.80 -20.99 20.63
N VAL A 364 -8.79 -20.12 20.44
CA VAL A 364 -9.14 -19.53 19.15
C VAL A 364 -8.91 -18.02 19.14
N PRO A 365 -8.57 -17.38 18.00
CA PRO A 365 -8.54 -15.94 17.90
C PRO A 365 -9.88 -15.30 18.29
N ALA A 366 -9.84 -14.16 18.99
CA ALA A 366 -11.04 -13.40 19.30
C ALA A 366 -11.61 -12.77 18.02
N THR A 367 -12.88 -13.02 17.74
CA THR A 367 -13.61 -12.41 16.61
C THR A 367 -14.76 -11.56 17.13
N PRO A 368 -15.21 -10.51 16.40
CA PRO A 368 -16.41 -9.77 16.77
C PRO A 368 -17.58 -10.71 17.07
N LYS A 369 -18.30 -10.45 18.17
CA LYS A 369 -19.43 -11.27 18.67
C LYS A 369 -19.07 -12.75 18.93
N SER A 370 -17.79 -13.10 19.03
CA SER A 370 -17.30 -14.47 19.26
C SER A 370 -17.80 -15.51 18.25
N ILE A 371 -18.05 -15.10 17.00
CA ILE A 371 -18.57 -15.97 15.94
C ILE A 371 -17.71 -17.23 15.76
N LEU A 372 -16.38 -17.08 15.75
CA LEU A 372 -15.46 -18.21 15.56
C LEU A 372 -15.54 -19.20 16.72
N LYS A 373 -15.54 -18.70 17.96
CA LYS A 373 -15.71 -19.53 19.16
C LYS A 373 -17.03 -20.31 19.09
N GLN A 374 -18.14 -19.65 18.76
CA GLN A 374 -19.45 -20.30 18.67
C GLN A 374 -19.50 -21.40 17.59
N ARG A 375 -18.83 -21.19 16.45
CA ARG A 375 -18.68 -22.21 15.40
C ARG A 375 -17.93 -23.44 15.91
N TYR A 376 -16.77 -23.24 16.53
CA TYR A 376 -16.00 -24.35 17.13
C TYR A 376 -16.77 -25.07 18.22
N GLU A 377 -17.48 -24.35 19.10
CA GLU A 377 -18.33 -24.95 20.14
C GLU A 377 -19.49 -25.77 19.55
N ARG A 378 -20.01 -25.40 18.37
CA ARG A 378 -21.04 -26.16 17.66
C ARG A 378 -20.47 -27.45 17.09
N GLU A 379 -19.30 -27.40 16.46
CA GLU A 379 -18.63 -28.59 15.92
C GLU A 379 -18.19 -29.57 17.02
N VAL A 380 -17.58 -29.06 18.09
CA VAL A 380 -17.14 -29.89 19.23
C VAL A 380 -18.33 -30.59 19.89
N ARG A 381 -19.46 -29.88 20.06
CA ARG A 381 -20.71 -30.49 20.57
C ARG A 381 -21.28 -31.54 19.62
N ARG A 382 -21.19 -31.32 18.31
CA ARG A 382 -21.65 -32.28 17.29
C ARG A 382 -20.87 -33.60 17.35
N ILE A 383 -19.56 -33.52 17.58
CA ILE A 383 -18.66 -34.70 17.63
C ILE A 383 -18.70 -35.37 19.01
N GLY A 384 -19.24 -34.71 20.04
CA GLY A 384 -19.35 -35.25 21.40
C GLY A 384 -18.04 -35.18 22.20
N LEU A 385 -17.11 -34.30 21.82
CA LEU A 385 -15.84 -34.14 22.52
C LEU A 385 -15.97 -33.18 23.71
N ASN A 386 -15.36 -33.54 24.84
CA ASN A 386 -15.32 -32.71 26.05
C ASN A 386 -14.19 -31.67 25.96
N ILE A 387 -14.21 -30.81 24.95
CA ILE A 387 -13.18 -29.79 24.73
C ILE A 387 -13.71 -28.39 25.02
N LYS A 388 -12.97 -27.62 25.82
CA LYS A 388 -13.31 -26.22 26.12
C LYS A 388 -12.71 -25.29 25.08
N ILE A 389 -13.55 -24.47 24.44
CA ILE A 389 -13.07 -23.42 23.52
C ILE A 389 -12.90 -22.09 24.27
N VAL A 390 -11.72 -21.50 24.17
CA VAL A 390 -11.38 -20.23 24.84
C VAL A 390 -10.85 -19.24 23.82
N GLU A 391 -11.31 -17.99 23.87
CA GLU A 391 -10.73 -16.93 23.04
C GLU A 391 -9.38 -16.48 23.60
N GLN A 392 -8.41 -16.31 22.70
CA GLN A 392 -7.13 -15.71 23.04
C GLN A 392 -7.31 -14.23 23.34
N SER A 393 -6.83 -13.80 24.51
CA SER A 393 -6.71 -12.39 24.85
C SER A 393 -5.37 -11.85 24.36
N GLY A 394 -5.33 -10.55 24.09
CA GLY A 394 -4.09 -9.88 23.68
C GLY A 394 -2.96 -10.01 24.69
N VAL A 395 -1.74 -9.74 24.23
CA VAL A 395 -0.54 -9.63 25.06
C VAL A 395 -0.69 -8.42 25.99
N THR A 396 -0.57 -8.64 27.30
CA THR A 396 -0.70 -7.55 28.28
C THR A 396 0.25 -6.38 27.97
N LEU A 397 -0.20 -5.14 28.13
CA LEU A 397 0.63 -3.93 28.01
C LEU A 397 1.91 -4.03 28.86
N LYS A 398 1.82 -4.60 30.06
CA LYS A 398 2.99 -4.84 30.92
C LYS A 398 4.08 -5.65 30.22
N ARG A 399 3.73 -6.71 29.49
CA ARG A 399 4.69 -7.54 28.74
C ARG A 399 5.26 -6.82 27.51
N GLN A 400 4.51 -5.88 26.94
CA GLN A 400 4.99 -5.07 25.82
C GLN A 400 5.92 -3.95 26.28
N LEU A 401 5.59 -3.30 27.40
CA LEU A 401 6.29 -2.12 27.91
C LEU A 401 7.43 -2.46 28.89
N GLN A 402 7.32 -3.54 29.66
CA GLN A 402 8.31 -3.93 30.67
C GLN A 402 9.06 -5.19 30.26
N ARG A 403 10.40 -5.13 30.34
CA ARG A 403 11.29 -6.28 30.24
C ARG A 403 11.58 -6.82 31.63
N SER A 404 11.56 -8.14 31.80
CA SER A 404 11.80 -8.81 33.10
C SER A 404 13.16 -8.49 33.71
N ASN A 405 14.18 -8.26 32.87
CA ASN A 405 15.47 -7.72 33.27
C ASN A 405 15.92 -6.69 32.21
N PRO A 406 15.83 -5.38 32.49
CA PRO A 406 16.24 -4.34 31.56
C PRO A 406 17.76 -4.27 31.34
N PHE A 407 18.56 -4.88 32.24
CA PHE A 407 20.03 -4.88 32.22
C PHE A 407 20.64 -6.24 31.82
N LYS A 408 19.85 -7.15 31.25
CA LYS A 408 20.38 -8.46 30.84
C LYS A 408 21.44 -8.27 29.75
N GLU A 409 22.67 -8.71 30.02
CA GLU A 409 23.73 -8.76 29.01
C GLU A 409 23.29 -9.61 27.82
N LYS A 410 23.49 -9.08 26.61
CA LYS A 410 22.99 -9.67 25.35
C LYS A 410 23.91 -10.73 24.76
N LEU A 411 25.11 -10.89 25.32
CA LEU A 411 26.15 -11.74 24.73
C LEU A 411 26.09 -13.14 25.33
N CYS A 412 26.05 -14.15 24.47
CA CYS A 412 26.26 -15.52 24.89
C CYS A 412 27.76 -15.84 24.93
N GLN A 413 28.17 -16.80 25.76
CA GLN A 413 29.57 -17.23 25.89
C GLN A 413 30.02 -18.24 24.79
N ARG A 414 29.26 -18.38 23.69
CA ARG A 414 29.55 -19.39 22.63
C ARG A 414 30.47 -18.80 21.55
N GLN A 415 31.54 -19.53 21.18
CA GLN A 415 32.57 -19.08 20.25
C GLN A 415 32.21 -19.10 18.74
N GLU A 416 31.05 -19.60 18.36
CA GLU A 416 30.60 -19.63 16.95
C GLU A 416 29.19 -19.06 16.81
N CYS A 417 28.82 -18.12 17.68
CA CYS A 417 27.51 -17.50 17.64
C CYS A 417 27.54 -16.26 16.76
N LEU A 418 27.13 -16.43 15.49
CA LEU A 418 27.09 -15.36 14.50
C LEU A 418 26.40 -14.10 15.04
N ILE A 419 25.25 -14.24 15.72
CA ILE A 419 24.47 -13.11 16.27
C ILE A 419 25.24 -12.37 17.38
N CYS A 420 25.82 -13.08 18.35
CA CYS A 420 26.46 -12.43 19.49
C CYS A 420 27.87 -11.92 19.16
N GLN A 421 28.58 -12.58 18.26
CA GLN A 421 29.96 -12.21 17.92
C GLN A 421 30.02 -11.09 16.88
N SER A 422 29.07 -11.04 15.96
CA SER A 422 29.04 -10.00 14.92
C SER A 422 28.37 -8.70 15.38
N GLY A 423 28.03 -8.55 16.67
CA GLY A 423 27.24 -7.41 17.15
C GLY A 423 25.78 -7.38 16.65
N GLY A 424 25.25 -8.55 16.25
CA GLY A 424 23.88 -8.72 15.77
C GLY A 424 22.82 -8.46 16.86
N LYS A 425 21.60 -8.17 16.41
CA LYS A 425 20.44 -7.90 17.27
C LYS A 425 19.57 -9.14 17.43
N GLY A 426 19.19 -9.47 18.65
CA GLY A 426 18.16 -10.49 18.93
C GLY A 426 18.62 -11.62 19.84
N GLU A 427 17.70 -12.54 20.16
CA GLU A 427 17.95 -13.68 21.04
C GLU A 427 18.50 -14.88 20.25
N CYS A 428 19.78 -15.21 20.42
CA CYS A 428 20.42 -16.32 19.68
C CYS A 428 19.82 -17.71 19.99
N ASN A 429 19.24 -17.91 21.17
CA ASN A 429 18.57 -19.15 21.56
C ASN A 429 17.10 -19.21 21.14
N ALA A 430 16.55 -18.16 20.54
CA ALA A 430 15.17 -18.16 20.09
C ALA A 430 14.98 -19.16 18.94
N THR A 431 13.90 -19.92 18.99
CA THR A 431 13.44 -20.86 17.96
C THR A 431 12.26 -20.28 17.18
N GLY A 432 12.02 -20.78 15.97
CA GLY A 432 10.95 -20.29 15.11
C GLY A 432 11.15 -18.83 14.74
N VAL A 433 12.33 -18.47 14.22
CA VAL A 433 12.70 -17.07 13.97
C VAL A 433 12.73 -16.75 12.48
N THR A 434 12.44 -15.49 12.17
CA THR A 434 12.92 -14.87 10.93
C THR A 434 14.17 -14.06 11.26
N TYR A 435 15.13 -14.04 10.35
CA TYR A 435 16.39 -13.32 10.52
C TYR A 435 16.82 -12.66 9.22
N GLU A 436 17.75 -11.72 9.33
CA GLU A 436 18.49 -11.14 8.21
C GLU A 436 19.99 -11.35 8.41
N LEU A 437 20.73 -11.55 7.31
CA LEU A 437 22.18 -11.48 7.24
C LEU A 437 22.55 -10.22 6.45
N VAL A 438 23.42 -9.39 6.99
CA VAL A 438 23.85 -8.12 6.38
C VAL A 438 25.34 -8.15 6.11
N CYS A 439 25.73 -8.03 4.85
CA CYS A 439 27.13 -7.86 4.45
C CYS A 439 27.63 -6.50 4.97
N GLN A 440 28.76 -6.47 5.68
CA GLN A 440 29.26 -5.21 6.25
C GLN A 440 29.93 -4.30 5.24
N GLU A 441 30.36 -4.83 4.09
CA GLU A 441 31.02 -4.06 3.04
C GLU A 441 30.00 -3.37 2.12
N CYS A 442 29.11 -4.12 1.47
CA CYS A 442 28.13 -3.56 0.53
C CYS A 442 26.75 -3.23 1.15
N LYS A 443 26.49 -3.67 2.39
CA LYS A 443 25.19 -3.54 3.10
C LYS A 443 24.02 -4.32 2.49
N ASP A 444 24.28 -5.20 1.52
CA ASP A 444 23.27 -6.10 0.98
C ASP A 444 22.76 -7.08 2.06
N LYS A 445 21.49 -7.46 1.92
CA LYS A 445 20.73 -8.22 2.92
C LYS A 445 20.19 -9.51 2.37
N TYR A 446 20.38 -10.59 3.11
CA TYR A 446 19.67 -11.85 2.93
C TYR A 446 18.64 -12.01 4.04
N ILE A 447 17.40 -12.33 3.70
CA ILE A 447 16.31 -12.61 4.64
C ILE A 447 16.07 -14.12 4.66
N GLY A 448 15.92 -14.72 5.83
CA GLY A 448 15.61 -16.15 5.95
C GLY A 448 14.74 -16.49 7.15
N GLU A 449 14.13 -17.68 7.12
CA GLU A 449 13.43 -18.27 8.26
C GLU A 449 14.13 -19.52 8.81
N THR A 450 13.86 -19.85 10.07
CA THR A 450 14.18 -21.16 10.62
C THR A 450 13.24 -21.57 11.76
N SER A 451 12.83 -22.83 11.78
CA SER A 451 12.17 -23.44 12.94
C SER A 451 13.14 -23.69 14.11
N ARG A 452 14.43 -23.87 13.81
CA ARG A 452 15.49 -24.16 14.80
C ARG A 452 15.96 -22.89 15.50
N SER A 453 16.91 -23.04 16.41
CA SER A 453 17.48 -21.88 17.09
C SER A 453 18.25 -20.99 16.11
N ALA A 454 18.17 -19.68 16.30
CA ALA A 454 18.90 -18.71 15.49
C ALA A 454 20.43 -18.99 15.52
N TYR A 455 20.96 -19.44 16.67
CA TYR A 455 22.33 -19.91 16.82
C TYR A 455 22.66 -21.08 15.90
N SER A 456 21.86 -22.14 15.90
CA SER A 456 22.10 -23.32 15.05
C SER A 456 22.13 -22.94 13.58
N ARG A 457 21.17 -22.11 13.15
CA ARG A 457 21.09 -21.68 11.74
C ARG A 457 22.25 -20.75 11.35
N GLY A 458 22.63 -19.82 12.24
CA GLY A 458 23.79 -18.96 12.01
C GLY A 458 25.10 -19.75 11.92
N LYS A 459 25.25 -20.81 12.73
CA LYS A 459 26.41 -21.71 12.68
C LYS A 459 26.47 -22.48 11.35
N GLU A 460 25.34 -22.96 10.84
CA GLU A 460 25.27 -23.62 9.53
C GLU A 460 25.73 -22.69 8.40
N HIS A 461 25.23 -21.45 8.37
CA HIS A 461 25.64 -20.45 7.39
C HIS A 461 27.15 -20.17 7.43
N LEU A 462 27.70 -19.99 8.63
CA LEU A 462 29.14 -19.77 8.83
C LEU A 462 29.96 -20.98 8.35
N HIS A 463 29.50 -22.19 8.64
CA HIS A 463 30.18 -23.41 8.23
C HIS A 463 30.18 -23.62 6.72
N SER A 464 29.04 -23.39 6.07
CA SER A 464 28.91 -23.44 4.61
C SER A 464 29.73 -22.35 3.91
N LEU A 465 29.88 -21.16 4.52
CA LEU A 465 30.80 -20.12 4.05
C LEU A 465 32.26 -20.57 4.17
N ASN A 466 32.68 -21.08 5.33
CA ASN A 466 34.07 -21.52 5.55
C ASN A 466 34.48 -22.65 4.60
N ARG A 467 33.53 -23.51 4.23
CA ARG A 467 33.71 -24.61 3.28
C ARG A 467 33.59 -24.20 1.81
N ARG A 468 33.23 -22.93 1.54
CA ARG A 468 33.02 -22.39 0.18
C ARG A 468 32.03 -23.24 -0.64
N GLU A 469 30.96 -23.68 0.00
CA GLU A 469 29.92 -24.48 -0.65
C GLU A 469 29.15 -23.62 -1.68
N GLU A 470 28.94 -24.12 -2.89
CA GLU A 470 28.24 -23.39 -3.97
C GLU A 470 26.81 -22.96 -3.59
N GLN A 471 26.15 -23.76 -2.75
CA GLN A 471 24.80 -23.49 -2.26
C GLN A 471 24.75 -22.43 -1.14
N SER A 472 25.90 -22.05 -0.58
CA SER A 472 25.98 -21.03 0.48
C SER A 472 25.63 -19.65 -0.07
N VAL A 473 24.61 -19.03 0.50
CA VAL A 473 24.18 -17.67 0.13
C VAL A 473 25.27 -16.63 0.38
N MET A 474 26.05 -16.80 1.46
CA MET A 474 27.14 -15.89 1.83
C MET A 474 28.33 -16.05 0.86
N TRP A 475 28.65 -17.29 0.46
CA TRP A 475 29.75 -17.55 -0.47
C TRP A 475 29.42 -17.09 -1.88
N ARG A 476 28.20 -17.36 -2.36
CA ARG A 476 27.75 -16.88 -3.67
C ARG A 476 27.81 -15.35 -3.76
N HIS A 477 27.34 -14.67 -2.71
CA HIS A 477 27.45 -13.21 -2.61
C HIS A 477 28.90 -12.72 -2.62
N ALA A 478 29.79 -13.39 -1.88
CA ALA A 478 31.23 -13.10 -1.89
C ALA A 478 31.83 -13.21 -3.31
N CYS A 479 31.48 -14.26 -4.06
CA CYS A 479 31.92 -14.44 -5.45
C CYS A 479 31.36 -13.36 -6.39
N GLU A 480 30.06 -13.05 -6.28
CA GLU A 480 29.36 -12.14 -7.20
C GLU A 480 29.72 -10.66 -6.97
N LYS A 481 29.92 -10.25 -5.72
CA LYS A 481 30.08 -8.83 -5.34
C LYS A 481 31.47 -8.46 -4.83
N HIS A 482 32.22 -9.44 -4.33
CA HIS A 482 33.52 -9.24 -3.67
C HIS A 482 34.65 -10.03 -4.34
N GLY A 483 34.44 -10.57 -5.56
CA GLY A 483 35.49 -11.27 -6.30
C GLY A 483 36.01 -12.55 -5.64
N GLY A 484 35.27 -13.12 -4.68
CA GLY A 484 35.67 -14.31 -3.92
C GLY A 484 36.32 -14.03 -2.57
N ASP A 485 36.54 -12.76 -2.22
CA ASP A 485 36.93 -12.38 -0.85
C ASP A 485 35.72 -12.52 0.08
N THR A 486 35.92 -13.10 1.27
CA THR A 486 34.83 -13.38 2.22
C THR A 486 34.54 -12.17 3.10
N PRO A 487 33.48 -11.38 2.83
CA PRO A 487 33.18 -10.21 3.65
C PRO A 487 32.65 -10.63 5.02
N SER A 488 32.72 -9.72 5.98
CA SER A 488 32.10 -9.94 7.29
C SER A 488 30.58 -9.77 7.22
N PHE A 489 29.85 -10.68 7.89
CA PHE A 489 28.39 -10.66 7.92
C PHE A 489 27.85 -10.51 9.34
N VAL A 490 26.73 -9.81 9.47
CA VAL A 490 26.00 -9.63 10.72
C VAL A 490 24.64 -10.28 10.63
N MET A 491 24.30 -11.11 11.61
CA MET A 491 22.98 -11.77 11.69
C MET A 491 22.07 -11.06 12.71
N ASN A 492 20.90 -10.61 12.27
CA ASN A 492 19.88 -10.03 13.15
C ASN A 492 18.61 -10.89 13.15
N VAL A 493 18.05 -11.17 14.32
CA VAL A 493 16.71 -11.77 14.45
C VAL A 493 15.67 -10.67 14.26
N THR A 494 14.83 -10.82 13.23
CA THR A 494 13.79 -9.84 12.85
C THR A 494 12.44 -10.15 13.48
N GLY A 495 12.16 -11.42 13.78
CA GLY A 495 10.91 -11.85 14.39
C GLY A 495 11.03 -13.22 15.08
N ILE A 496 10.17 -13.46 16.09
CA ILE A 496 10.12 -14.71 16.85
C ILE A 496 8.67 -15.22 16.84
N PHE A 497 8.46 -16.39 16.28
CA PHE A 497 7.16 -17.02 15.99
C PHE A 497 7.09 -18.39 16.66
N ARG A 498 6.86 -18.37 17.98
CA ARG A 498 6.71 -19.61 18.77
C ARG A 498 5.43 -20.32 18.34
N ASP A 499 5.58 -21.55 17.86
CA ASP A 499 4.50 -22.47 17.47
C ASP A 499 3.59 -22.00 16.31
N ASP A 500 3.98 -20.96 15.56
CA ASP A 500 3.25 -20.47 14.38
C ASP A 500 4.14 -20.48 13.14
N ALA A 501 4.22 -21.64 12.48
CA ALA A 501 5.04 -21.83 11.28
C ALA A 501 4.54 -21.02 10.08
N LYS A 502 3.22 -20.90 9.92
CA LYS A 502 2.63 -20.20 8.78
C LYS A 502 2.90 -18.71 8.85
N LEU A 503 2.73 -18.09 10.02
CA LEU A 503 3.00 -16.67 10.19
C LEU A 503 4.49 -16.36 10.00
N ARG A 504 5.38 -17.27 10.42
CA ARG A 504 6.83 -17.14 10.20
C ARG A 504 7.17 -17.06 8.71
N GLN A 505 6.65 -17.99 7.90
CA GLN A 505 6.87 -18.03 6.45
C GLN A 505 6.27 -16.81 5.73
N ILE A 506 5.06 -16.40 6.12
CA ILE A 506 4.43 -15.19 5.58
C ILE A 506 5.29 -13.95 5.90
N THR A 507 5.82 -13.87 7.13
CA THR A 507 6.65 -12.73 7.55
C THR A 507 7.96 -12.67 6.76
N GLU A 508 8.60 -13.80 6.51
CA GLU A 508 9.78 -13.88 5.64
C GLU A 508 9.47 -13.33 4.24
N ALA A 509 8.42 -13.81 3.58
CA ALA A 509 8.03 -13.36 2.26
C ALA A 509 7.77 -11.84 2.21
N VAL A 510 7.10 -11.31 3.24
CA VAL A 510 6.85 -9.87 3.38
C VAL A 510 8.15 -9.09 3.58
N PHE A 511 9.10 -9.60 4.36
CA PHE A 511 10.40 -8.94 4.56
C PHE A 511 11.26 -8.97 3.30
N ILE A 512 11.27 -10.07 2.55
CA ILE A 512 11.92 -10.14 1.24
C ILE A 512 11.37 -9.06 0.31
N GLY A 513 10.04 -8.92 0.23
CA GLY A 513 9.38 -7.93 -0.62
C GLY A 513 9.61 -6.47 -0.20
N LYS A 514 10.06 -6.21 1.03
CA LYS A 514 10.33 -4.86 1.54
C LYS A 514 11.75 -4.36 1.29
N VAL A 515 12.71 -5.26 1.06
CA VAL A 515 14.09 -4.86 0.77
C VAL A 515 14.18 -4.37 -0.67
N LYS A 516 14.92 -3.28 -0.91
CA LYS A 516 15.14 -2.77 -2.27
C LYS A 516 15.84 -3.83 -3.11
N HIS A 517 15.45 -3.96 -4.37
CA HIS A 517 15.92 -5.06 -5.22
C HIS A 517 17.45 -5.08 -5.43
N ASN A 518 18.09 -3.90 -5.43
CA ASN A 518 19.54 -3.75 -5.57
C ASN A 518 20.33 -4.12 -4.31
N GLU A 519 19.66 -4.20 -3.15
CA GLU A 519 20.26 -4.51 -1.84
C GLU A 519 19.89 -5.93 -1.36
N LEU A 520 19.19 -6.74 -2.16
CA LEU A 520 18.66 -8.05 -1.79
C LEU A 520 19.53 -9.20 -2.32
N ILE A 521 20.03 -10.04 -1.40
CA ILE A 521 20.84 -11.23 -1.70
C ILE A 521 19.98 -12.46 -2.07
N ASN A 522 18.74 -12.54 -1.57
CA ASN A 522 17.85 -13.67 -1.85
C ASN A 522 17.70 -13.91 -3.36
N ALA A 523 17.93 -15.14 -3.80
CA ALA A 523 17.60 -15.56 -5.15
C ALA A 523 16.12 -15.96 -5.20
N LYS A 524 15.39 -15.56 -6.25
CA LYS A 524 13.96 -15.87 -6.48
C LYS A 524 13.67 -17.37 -6.73
N ASN A 525 14.60 -18.27 -6.45
CA ASN A 525 14.50 -19.68 -6.83
C ASN A 525 13.65 -20.53 -5.86
N GLU A 526 13.13 -19.97 -4.77
CA GLU A 526 12.62 -20.78 -3.65
C GLU A 526 11.11 -21.07 -3.65
N TRP A 527 10.30 -20.51 -4.57
CA TRP A 527 9.00 -21.09 -4.99
C TRP A 527 8.30 -20.26 -6.08
N ASN A 528 7.73 -20.93 -7.11
CA ASN A 528 6.64 -20.48 -8.00
C ASN A 528 6.61 -19.01 -8.50
N TYR A 529 7.73 -18.45 -8.95
CA TYR A 529 7.70 -17.21 -9.72
C TYR A 529 8.52 -17.30 -11.00
N ILE A 530 7.92 -16.80 -12.09
CA ILE A 530 8.54 -16.62 -13.40
C ILE A 530 9.83 -15.81 -13.24
N LYS A 531 10.90 -16.19 -13.96
CA LYS A 531 12.08 -15.35 -14.16
C LYS A 531 11.62 -14.05 -14.83
N VAL A 532 11.35 -13.01 -14.04
CA VAL A 532 11.19 -11.67 -14.58
C VAL A 532 12.60 -11.13 -14.86
N PRO A 533 12.95 -10.79 -16.12
CA PRO A 533 14.22 -10.17 -16.44
C PRO A 533 14.44 -8.92 -15.58
N ARG A 534 15.68 -8.72 -15.12
CA ARG A 534 16.07 -7.55 -14.32
C ARG A 534 16.23 -6.33 -15.24
N ALA A 535 15.18 -5.55 -15.41
CA ALA A 535 15.29 -4.22 -15.99
C ALA A 535 15.71 -3.21 -14.90
N ILE A 536 16.75 -2.41 -15.18
CA ILE A 536 17.18 -1.30 -14.31
C ILE A 536 16.59 -0.02 -14.89
N VAL A 537 15.85 0.73 -14.06
CA VAL A 537 15.29 2.03 -14.42
C VAL A 537 16.24 3.13 -13.96
N THR A 538 16.69 3.98 -14.87
CA THR A 538 17.53 5.14 -14.58
C THR A 538 16.85 6.44 -15.02
N ILE A 539 16.94 7.47 -14.18
CA ILE A 539 16.55 8.84 -14.49
C ILE A 539 17.86 9.59 -14.75
N GLU A 540 18.01 10.23 -15.92
CA GLU A 540 19.11 11.18 -16.17
C GLU A 540 18.84 12.52 -15.51
#